data_AF-A0A117P8Z9-F1
#
_entry.id   AF-A0A117P8Z9-F1
#
_cell.length_a   1.000
_cell.length_b   1.000
_cell.length_c   1.000
_cell.angle_alpha   90.00
_cell.angle_beta   90.00
_cell.angle_gamma   90.00
#
_symmetry.space_group_name_H-M   'P 1'
#
loop_
_entity.id
_entity.type
_entity.pdbx_description
1 polymer ?
#
loop_
_entity_poly.entity_id
_entity_poly.type
_entity_poly.pdbx_seq_one_letter_code
_entity_poly.pdbx_strand_id
1 'polypeptide(L)'
;MQNWSAEPWTAPLTVHHLADYSLFGHPLYQRPALDGRLHWASTETATDHAGHIEGALAAGERAARAVLAATARTSDAGIDVAATGG
;
A
#
# COMPACT_ATOMS: atom_id res chain seq x y z
N MET A 1 10.14 15.97 -25.16
CA MET A 1 9.56 14.85 -24.39
C MET A 1 10.61 14.35 -23.41
N GLN A 2 10.22 13.99 -22.20
CA GLN A 2 11.09 13.44 -21.16
C GLN A 2 11.14 11.91 -21.26
N ASN A 3 12.31 11.32 -20.99
CA ASN A 3 12.47 9.87 -20.95
C ASN A 3 12.25 9.33 -19.53
N TRP A 4 11.02 8.92 -19.22
CA TRP A 4 10.65 8.43 -17.91
C TRP A 4 11.25 7.05 -17.55
N SER A 5 11.64 6.24 -18.54
CA SER A 5 12.26 4.93 -18.25
C SER A 5 13.69 5.06 -17.71
N ALA A 6 14.30 6.24 -17.86
CA ALA A 6 15.63 6.55 -17.32
C ALA A 6 15.58 7.28 -15.97
N GLU A 7 14.40 7.58 -15.44
CA GLU A 7 14.24 8.30 -14.17
C GLU A 7 14.49 7.37 -12.96
N PRO A 8 15.55 7.59 -12.16
CA PRO A 8 15.99 6.63 -11.12
C PRO A 8 14.95 6.33 -10.05
N TRP A 9 14.02 7.26 -9.82
CA TRP A 9 12.97 7.15 -8.80
C TRP A 9 11.64 6.63 -9.35
N THR A 10 11.56 6.37 -10.66
CA THR A 10 10.34 5.89 -11.34
C THR A 10 10.49 4.47 -11.83
N ALA A 11 11.64 4.14 -12.43
CA ALA A 11 11.87 2.85 -13.06
C ALA A 11 13.25 2.29 -12.70
N PRO A 12 13.36 0.98 -12.40
CA PRO A 12 14.67 0.35 -12.28
C PRO A 12 15.36 0.32 -13.65
N LEU A 13 16.70 0.26 -13.66
CA LEU A 13 17.49 0.16 -14.91
C LEU A 13 17.08 -1.03 -15.78
N THR A 14 16.50 -2.05 -15.17
CA THR A 14 16.03 -3.28 -15.82
C THR A 14 14.55 -3.24 -16.20
N VAL A 15 13.88 -2.08 -16.16
CA VAL A 15 12.43 -1.97 -16.42
C VAL A 15 12.00 -2.55 -17.77
N HIS A 16 12.88 -2.47 -18.79
CA HIS A 16 12.63 -3.05 -20.11
C HIS A 16 12.55 -4.59 -20.12
N HIS A 17 13.02 -5.24 -19.07
CA HIS A 17 12.91 -6.69 -18.87
C HIS A 17 11.72 -7.09 -17.99
N LEU A 18 11.06 -6.12 -17.35
CA LEU A 18 9.89 -6.34 -16.48
C LEU A 18 8.61 -6.23 -17.33
N ALA A 19 8.31 -7.29 -18.10
CA ALA A 19 7.06 -7.41 -18.87
C ALA A 19 6.03 -8.35 -18.20
N ASP A 20 6.37 -8.89 -17.03
CA ASP A 20 5.48 -9.77 -16.28
C ASP A 20 4.63 -8.96 -15.29
N TYR A 21 3.36 -8.82 -15.63
CA TYR A 21 2.35 -8.12 -14.81
C TYR A 21 1.49 -9.09 -13.99
N SER A 22 1.82 -10.39 -13.94
CA SER A 22 1.02 -11.40 -13.26
C SER A 22 0.87 -11.19 -11.75
N LEU A 23 1.79 -10.43 -11.14
CA LEU A 23 1.77 -10.10 -9.72
C LEU A 23 1.03 -8.78 -9.40
N PHE A 24 0.50 -8.10 -10.41
CA PHE A 24 -0.31 -6.91 -10.16
C PHE A 24 -1.57 -7.28 -9.37
N GLY A 25 -1.86 -6.49 -8.34
CA GLY A 25 -2.98 -6.74 -7.43
C GLY A 25 -2.82 -7.97 -6.54
N HIS A 26 -1.64 -8.60 -6.49
CA HIS A 26 -1.44 -9.83 -5.75
C HIS A 26 -1.89 -9.68 -4.27
N PRO A 27 -2.61 -10.68 -3.69
CA PRO A 27 -3.20 -10.56 -2.36
C PRO A 27 -2.21 -10.24 -1.23
N LEU A 28 -0.93 -10.57 -1.40
CA LEU A 28 0.11 -10.23 -0.42
C LEU A 28 0.27 -8.71 -0.25
N TYR A 29 0.09 -7.93 -1.32
CA TYR A 29 0.18 -6.46 -1.24
C TYR A 29 -1.07 -5.83 -0.64
N GLN A 30 -2.17 -6.59 -0.48
CA GLN A 30 -3.39 -6.15 0.20
C GLN A 30 -3.30 -6.27 1.72
N ARG A 31 -2.26 -6.94 2.23
CA ARG A 31 -2.08 -7.20 3.66
C ARG A 31 -0.95 -6.31 4.19
N PRO A 32 -1.11 -5.75 5.40
CA PRO A 32 -0.02 -5.00 6.00
C PRO A 32 1.11 -5.92 6.44
N ALA A 33 2.34 -5.42 6.36
CA ALA A 33 3.56 -6.10 6.79
C ALA A 33 4.13 -5.44 8.06
N LEU A 34 5.24 -5.97 8.59
CA LEU A 34 5.92 -5.47 9.80
C LEU A 34 4.94 -5.26 10.96
N ASP A 35 4.25 -6.33 11.36
CA ASP A 35 3.24 -6.36 12.42
C ASP A 35 2.13 -5.30 12.25
N GLY A 36 1.72 -5.04 11.01
CA GLY A 36 0.65 -4.09 10.74
C GLY A 36 1.12 -2.64 10.57
N ARG A 37 2.43 -2.35 10.63
CA ARG A 37 2.97 -0.98 10.52
C ARG A 37 3.28 -0.55 9.09
N LEU A 38 3.49 -1.51 8.17
CA LEU A 38 3.80 -1.23 6.76
C LEU A 38 2.58 -1.52 5.87
N HIS A 39 2.16 -0.53 5.08
CA HIS A 39 1.07 -0.64 4.13
C HIS A 39 1.55 -0.28 2.71
N TRP A 40 1.05 -1.02 1.70
CA TRP A 40 1.40 -0.82 0.30
C TRP A 40 0.35 0.00 -0.44
N ALA A 41 0.79 0.95 -1.27
CA ALA A 41 -0.09 1.94 -1.91
C ALA A 41 0.21 2.21 -3.41
N SER A 42 1.18 1.52 -4.02
CA SER A 42 1.50 1.73 -5.44
C SER A 42 0.38 1.25 -6.36
N THR A 43 0.31 1.76 -7.60
CA THR A 43 -0.71 1.34 -8.57
C THR A 43 -0.69 -0.16 -8.85
N GLU A 44 0.49 -0.77 -8.86
CA GLU A 44 0.69 -2.22 -9.06
C GLU A 44 0.05 -3.06 -7.95
N THR A 45 -0.29 -2.44 -6.81
CA THR A 45 -0.95 -3.12 -5.69
C THR A 45 -2.48 -3.01 -5.74
N ALA A 46 -3.04 -2.35 -6.73
CA ALA A 46 -4.48 -2.29 -6.92
C ALA A 46 -5.00 -3.62 -7.51
N THR A 47 -6.15 -4.10 -7.05
CA THR A 47 -6.81 -5.27 -7.66
C THR A 47 -7.50 -4.95 -8.98
N ASP A 48 -7.67 -3.66 -9.27
CA ASP A 48 -8.28 -3.14 -10.49
C ASP A 48 -7.48 -1.94 -10.99
N HIS A 49 -7.44 -1.75 -12.31
CA HIS A 49 -6.70 -0.67 -12.97
C HIS A 49 -5.21 -0.57 -12.57
N ALA A 50 -4.57 -1.68 -12.23
CA ALA A 50 -3.15 -1.69 -11.88
C ALA A 50 -2.29 -1.18 -13.05
N GLY A 51 -1.29 -0.36 -12.73
CA GLY A 51 -0.48 0.36 -13.72
C GLY A 51 -1.09 1.69 -14.20
N HIS A 52 -2.31 2.04 -13.75
CA HIS A 52 -3.00 3.28 -14.11
C HIS A 52 -3.19 4.19 -12.90
N ILE A 53 -3.58 5.44 -13.13
CA ILE A 53 -3.77 6.43 -12.06
C ILE A 53 -4.93 6.04 -11.13
N GLU A 54 -5.99 5.43 -11.66
CA GLU A 54 -7.13 4.92 -10.91
C GLU A 54 -6.69 3.84 -9.91
N GLY A 55 -5.80 2.95 -10.33
CA GLY A 55 -5.18 1.96 -9.46
C GLY A 55 -4.37 2.61 -8.34
N ALA A 56 -3.58 3.65 -8.65
CA ALA A 56 -2.81 4.38 -7.65
C ALA A 56 -3.71 5.02 -6.57
N LEU A 57 -4.79 5.68 -7.00
CA LEU A 57 -5.75 6.31 -6.11
C LEU A 57 -6.44 5.27 -5.22
N ALA A 58 -6.97 4.20 -5.82
CA ALA A 58 -7.64 3.14 -5.09
C ALA A 58 -6.73 2.45 -4.07
N ALA A 59 -5.48 2.16 -4.45
CA ALA A 59 -4.49 1.56 -3.56
C ALA A 59 -4.10 2.49 -2.41
N GLY A 60 -3.91 3.78 -2.69
CA GLY A 60 -3.62 4.81 -1.68
C GLY A 60 -4.74 4.97 -0.66
N GLU A 61 -5.99 5.10 -1.11
CA GLU A 61 -7.16 5.21 -0.23
C GLU A 61 -7.34 3.97 0.65
N ARG A 62 -7.13 2.78 0.09
CA ARG A 62 -7.13 1.53 0.86
C ARG A 62 -6.07 1.54 1.96
N ALA A 63 -4.83 1.91 1.62
CA ALA A 63 -3.73 1.97 2.58
C ALA A 63 -4.03 2.98 3.71
N ALA A 64 -4.49 4.18 3.35
CA ALA A 64 -4.87 5.22 4.33
C ALA A 64 -5.97 4.75 5.28
N ARG A 65 -7.04 4.13 4.75
CA ARG A 65 -8.13 3.57 5.59
C ARG A 65 -7.61 2.50 6.55
N ALA A 66 -6.69 1.64 6.10
CA ALA A 66 -6.13 0.59 6.94
C ALA A 66 -5.31 1.17 8.11
N VAL A 67 -4.51 2.22 7.85
CA VAL A 67 -3.76 2.94 8.89
C VAL A 67 -4.72 3.59 9.89
N LEU A 68 -5.72 4.33 9.43
CA LEU A 68 -6.69 4.99 10.30
C LEU A 68 -7.42 4.00 11.21
N ALA A 69 -7.83 2.84 10.65
CA ALA A 69 -8.48 1.78 11.43
C ALA A 69 -7.54 1.14 12.46
N ALA A 70 -6.25 0.96 12.13
CA ALA A 70 -5.26 0.43 13.06
C ALA A 70 -4.97 1.40 14.22
N THR A 71 -4.88 2.69 13.93
CA THR A 71 -4.71 3.75 14.94
C THR A 71 -5.92 3.80 15.86
N ALA A 72 -7.14 3.77 15.32
CA ALA A 72 -8.37 3.78 16.11
C ALA A 72 -8.44 2.58 17.09
N ARG A 73 -8.09 1.37 16.63
CA ARG A 73 -8.03 0.18 17.52
C ARG A 73 -6.99 0.31 18.63
N THR A 74 -5.83 0.88 18.30
CA THR A 74 -4.78 1.15 19.29
C THR A 74 -5.25 2.15 20.34
N SER A 75 -5.97 3.20 19.92
CA SER A 75 -6.57 4.18 20.82
C SER A 75 -7.61 3.56 21.75
N ASP A 76 -8.51 2.72 21.22
CA ASP A 76 -9.57 2.05 21.98
C ASP A 76 -9.02 1.09 23.04
N ALA A 77 -8.04 0.25 22.67
CA ALA A 77 -7.37 -0.67 23.60
C ALA A 77 -6.62 0.05 24.75
N GLY A 78 -6.17 1.29 24.53
CA GLY A 78 -5.57 2.12 25.57
C GLY A 78 -6.58 2.65 26.59
N ILE A 79 -7.84 2.85 26.20
CA ILE A 79 -8.92 3.30 27.09
C ILE A 79 -9.37 2.16 28.03
N ASP A 80 -9.51 0.94 27.50
CA ASP A 80 -9.96 -0.23 28.28
C ASP A 80 -8.99 -0.61 29.41
N VAL A 81 -7.68 -0.50 29.17
CA VAL A 81 -6.65 -0.73 30.21
C VAL A 81 -6.74 0.29 31.35
N ALA A 82 -7.10 1.54 31.07
CA ALA A 82 -7.24 2.57 32.09
C ALA A 82 -8.49 2.36 32.98
N ALA A 83 -9.53 1.70 32.47
CA ALA A 83 -10.81 1.51 33.17
C ALA A 83 -10.83 0.35 34.18
N THR A 84 -9.88 -0.59 34.12
CA THR A 84 -9.90 -1.82 34.94
C THR A 84 -9.09 -1.71 36.25
N GLY A 85 -8.42 -0.58 36.49
CA GLY A 85 -7.50 -0.38 37.64
C GLY A 85 -8.09 0.23 38.92
N GLY A 86 -9.41 0.15 39.14
CA GLY A 86 -10.11 0.75 40.29
C GLY A 86 -10.44 -0.22 41.42
#